data_AF-A0A177Y7V5-F1
#
_entry.id   AF-A0A177Y7V5-F1
#
_cell.length_a   1.000
_cell.length_b   1.000
_cell.length_c   1.000
_cell.angle_alpha   90.00
_cell.angle_beta   90.00
_cell.angle_gamma   90.00
#
_symmetry.space_group_name_H-M   'P 1'
#
loop_
_entity.id
_entity.type
_entity.pdbx_description
1 polymer ?
#
loop_
_entity_poly.entity_id
_entity_poly.type
_entity_poly.pdbx_seq_one_letter_code
_entity_poly.pdbx_strand_id
1 'polypeptide(L)'
;MQYLLAEAWASSRYDGYDHLRDTVSQLGVPASPAHVVMNAAFCVSAVSVAIAGWASAPVLRRRRRRVYLGAIATYSVGSLLVAAVHTSAENAGVHVAGAIAAIGAGNLIPILVGTGVPDCPRWYRAASIGLGVVGSAGSVLLIAGVGPVGLAERIGIDTFVGWEILTAVALVRSAVSRKVVDSPADTRPHS
;
A
#
# COMPACT_ATOMS: atom_id res chain seq x y z
N MET A 1 0.57 -1.06 -7.33
CA MET A 1 1.21 -0.99 -8.67
C MET A 1 0.90 0.33 -9.38
N GLN A 2 -0.36 0.79 -9.33
CA GLN A 2 -0.84 2.09 -9.81
C GLN A 2 0.05 3.27 -9.39
N TYR A 3 0.55 3.23 -8.16
CA TYR A 3 1.40 4.27 -7.58
C TYR A 3 2.72 4.46 -8.34
N LEU A 4 3.47 3.36 -8.56
CA LEU A 4 4.76 3.38 -9.23
C LEU A 4 4.65 3.84 -10.69
N LEU A 5 3.59 3.43 -11.37
CA LEU A 5 3.33 3.83 -12.76
C LEU A 5 2.96 5.32 -12.84
N ALA A 6 2.10 5.79 -11.93
CA ALA A 6 1.71 7.19 -11.86
C ALA A 6 2.91 8.08 -11.49
N GLU A 7 3.73 7.68 -10.53
CA GLU A 7 4.95 8.38 -10.14
C GLU A 7 5.94 8.46 -11.31
N ALA A 8 6.26 7.34 -11.97
CA ALA A 8 7.16 7.33 -13.12
C ALA A 8 6.65 8.23 -14.26
N TRP A 9 5.33 8.22 -14.51
CA TRP A 9 4.72 9.05 -15.53
C TRP A 9 4.71 10.54 -15.18
N ALA A 10 4.44 10.88 -13.92
CA ALA A 10 4.35 12.26 -13.46
C ALA A 10 5.75 12.89 -13.27
N SER A 11 6.69 12.16 -12.68
CA SER A 11 8.08 12.60 -12.51
C SER A 11 8.77 12.85 -13.85
N SER A 12 8.55 12.00 -14.87
CA SER A 12 9.08 12.23 -16.23
C SER A 12 8.57 13.49 -16.93
N ARG A 13 7.58 14.17 -16.35
CA ARG A 13 6.98 15.42 -16.87
C ARG A 13 7.19 16.60 -15.93
N TYR A 14 7.82 16.40 -14.78
CA TYR A 14 8.04 17.44 -13.80
C TYR A 14 9.52 17.83 -13.82
N ASP A 15 9.82 18.91 -14.52
CA ASP A 15 11.18 19.44 -14.62
C ASP A 15 11.73 19.79 -13.24
N GLY A 16 12.93 19.28 -12.93
CA GLY A 16 13.62 19.54 -11.66
C GLY A 16 13.25 18.62 -10.50
N TYR A 17 12.39 17.62 -10.71
CA TYR A 17 12.00 16.66 -9.67
C TYR A 17 13.15 15.73 -9.25
N ASP A 18 13.48 15.71 -7.95
CA ASP A 18 14.53 14.89 -7.34
C ASP A 18 13.92 13.82 -6.41
N HIS A 19 14.00 12.54 -6.79
CA HIS A 19 13.46 11.42 -6.00
C HIS A 19 14.03 11.27 -4.59
N LEU A 20 15.15 11.90 -4.25
CA LEU A 20 15.67 11.88 -2.88
C LEU A 20 15.08 13.00 -2.03
N ARG A 21 14.78 14.15 -2.65
CA ARG A 21 14.43 15.39 -1.94
C ARG A 21 12.96 15.76 -2.04
N ASP A 22 12.31 15.36 -3.12
CA ASP A 22 10.93 15.68 -3.39
C ASP A 22 10.00 14.54 -3.02
N THR A 23 8.88 14.88 -2.39
CA THR A 23 7.86 13.91 -1.99
C THR A 23 7.05 13.47 -3.18
N VAL A 24 6.51 12.26 -3.13
CA VAL A 24 5.60 11.75 -4.15
C VAL A 24 4.29 12.53 -4.14
N SER A 25 3.89 13.06 -2.97
CA SER A 25 2.71 13.94 -2.88
C SER A 25 2.85 15.26 -3.66
N GLN A 26 4.07 15.77 -3.90
CA GLN A 26 4.30 16.92 -4.78
C GLN A 26 3.94 16.62 -6.24
N LEU A 27 3.97 15.35 -6.67
CA LEU A 27 3.47 14.99 -7.99
C LEU A 27 1.95 15.19 -8.11
N GLY A 28 1.22 15.29 -6.99
CA GLY A 28 -0.21 15.53 -6.91
C GLY A 28 -0.63 17.00 -6.81
N VAL A 29 0.30 17.95 -6.69
CA VAL A 29 -0.04 19.38 -6.65
C VAL A 29 -0.27 19.96 -8.06
N PRO A 30 -1.13 20.98 -8.26
CA PRO A 30 -1.44 21.53 -9.58
C PRO A 30 -0.23 21.99 -10.41
N ALA A 31 0.89 22.32 -9.76
CA ALA A 31 2.15 22.66 -10.43
C ALA A 31 2.78 21.47 -11.20
N SER A 32 2.46 20.23 -10.80
CA SER A 32 2.84 19.03 -11.54
C SER A 32 1.94 18.85 -12.77
N PRO A 33 2.50 18.73 -13.99
CA PRO A 33 1.69 18.61 -15.22
C PRO A 33 0.77 17.38 -15.24
N ALA A 34 1.12 16.33 -14.50
CA ALA A 34 0.36 15.08 -14.42
C ALA A 34 -0.32 14.87 -13.06
N HIS A 35 -0.60 15.94 -12.30
CA HIS A 35 -1.18 15.85 -10.96
C HIS A 35 -2.49 15.08 -10.87
N VAL A 36 -3.33 15.16 -11.91
CA VAL A 36 -4.57 14.38 -11.99
C VAL A 36 -4.29 12.87 -11.96
N VAL A 37 -3.24 12.42 -12.63
CA VAL A 37 -2.85 11.00 -12.67
C VAL A 37 -2.41 10.54 -11.29
N MET A 38 -1.61 11.35 -10.59
CA MET A 38 -1.15 11.02 -9.25
C MET A 38 -2.30 10.99 -8.24
N ASN A 39 -3.19 11.99 -8.25
CA ASN A 39 -4.36 12.04 -7.37
C ASN A 39 -5.34 10.90 -7.66
N ALA A 40 -5.53 10.54 -8.94
CA ALA A 40 -6.31 9.36 -9.30
C ALA A 40 -5.69 8.07 -8.75
N ALA A 41 -4.36 7.94 -8.80
CA ALA A 41 -3.67 6.78 -8.24
C ALA A 41 -3.87 6.66 -6.72
N PHE A 42 -3.80 7.78 -5.98
CA PHE A 42 -4.12 7.82 -4.55
C PHE A 42 -5.56 7.36 -4.27
N CYS A 43 -6.55 7.89 -5.00
CA CYS A 43 -7.96 7.50 -4.86
C CYS A 43 -8.19 6.01 -5.16
N VAL A 44 -7.63 5.51 -6.26
CA VAL A 44 -7.75 4.09 -6.65
C VAL A 44 -7.10 3.20 -5.60
N SER A 45 -5.95 3.59 -5.05
CA SER A 45 -5.29 2.85 -3.98
C SER A 45 -6.16 2.79 -2.73
N ALA A 46 -6.71 3.93 -2.30
CA ALA A 46 -7.58 4.02 -1.12
C ALA A 46 -8.79 3.08 -1.24
N VAL A 47 -9.48 3.12 -2.39
CA VAL A 47 -10.66 2.28 -2.64
C VAL A 47 -10.29 0.80 -2.73
N SER A 48 -9.19 0.47 -3.41
CA SER A 48 -8.73 -0.91 -3.57
C SER A 48 -8.38 -1.54 -2.23
N VAL A 49 -7.62 -0.83 -1.39
CA VAL A 49 -7.25 -1.29 -0.05
C VAL A 49 -8.47 -1.38 0.86
N ALA A 50 -9.42 -0.45 0.79
CA ALA A 50 -10.67 -0.53 1.54
C ALA A 50 -11.46 -1.80 1.20
N ILE A 51 -11.66 -2.08 -0.10
CA ILE A 51 -12.42 -3.23 -0.57
C ILE A 51 -11.69 -4.54 -0.23
N ALA A 52 -10.40 -4.65 -0.58
CA ALA A 52 -9.61 -5.85 -0.32
C ALA A 52 -9.43 -6.10 1.18
N GLY A 53 -9.23 -5.04 1.96
CA GLY A 53 -9.14 -5.07 3.42
C GLY A 53 -10.44 -5.57 4.05
N TRP A 54 -11.58 -5.02 3.65
CA TRP A 54 -12.88 -5.48 4.16
C TRP A 54 -13.11 -6.96 3.80
N ALA A 55 -12.89 -7.34 2.54
CA ALA A 55 -13.11 -8.70 2.07
C ALA A 55 -12.20 -9.72 2.77
N SER A 56 -10.98 -9.33 3.14
CA SER A 56 -10.02 -10.20 3.84
C SER A 56 -10.18 -10.19 5.37
N ALA A 57 -10.89 -9.22 5.96
CA ALA A 57 -11.06 -9.13 7.41
C ALA A 57 -11.54 -10.43 8.12
N PRO A 58 -12.40 -11.28 7.52
CA PRO A 58 -12.81 -12.54 8.12
C PRO A 58 -11.66 -13.54 8.35
N VAL A 59 -10.54 -13.44 7.62
CA VAL A 59 -9.39 -14.36 7.81
C VAL A 59 -8.62 -14.10 9.10
N LEU A 60 -8.85 -12.96 9.75
CA LEU A 60 -8.21 -12.60 11.01
C LEU A 60 -9.09 -12.98 12.22
N ARG A 61 -8.43 -13.38 13.31
CA ARG A 61 -9.11 -13.62 14.60
C ARG A 61 -9.83 -12.35 15.08
N ARG A 62 -11.00 -12.50 15.74
CA ARG A 62 -11.89 -11.40 16.17
C ARG A 62 -11.19 -10.18 16.78
N ARG A 63 -10.22 -10.38 17.69
CA ARG A 63 -9.48 -9.27 18.34
C ARG A 63 -8.62 -8.47 17.34
N ARG A 64 -7.88 -9.16 16.47
CA ARG A 64 -7.00 -8.54 15.46
C ARG A 64 -7.78 -7.93 14.30
N ARG A 65 -8.95 -8.49 13.98
CA ARG A 65 -9.84 -7.98 12.94
C ARG A 65 -10.21 -6.51 13.14
N ARG A 66 -10.47 -6.08 14.39
CA ARG A 66 -10.81 -4.67 14.67
C ARG A 66 -9.65 -3.72 14.39
N VAL A 67 -8.46 -4.07 14.84
CA VAL A 67 -7.24 -3.27 14.61
C VAL A 67 -6.92 -3.21 13.12
N TYR A 68 -7.08 -4.33 12.42
CA TYR A 68 -6.91 -4.42 10.98
C TYR A 68 -7.89 -3.52 10.21
N LEU A 69 -9.19 -3.61 10.51
CA LEU A 69 -10.20 -2.74 9.89
C LEU A 69 -9.95 -1.26 10.20
N GLY A 70 -9.51 -0.94 11.43
CA GLY A 70 -9.07 0.41 11.79
C GLY A 70 -7.90 0.88 10.91
N ALA A 71 -6.85 0.08 10.76
CA ALA A 71 -5.71 0.40 9.90
C ALA A 71 -6.11 0.59 8.43
N ILE A 72 -6.99 -0.27 7.89
CA ILE A 72 -7.53 -0.13 6.54
C ILE A 72 -8.30 1.17 6.38
N ALA A 73 -9.16 1.53 7.33
CA ALA A 73 -9.90 2.78 7.32
C ALA A 73 -8.95 3.99 7.39
N THR A 74 -7.99 3.98 8.32
CA THR A 74 -6.98 5.04 8.47
C THR A 74 -6.15 5.22 7.20
N TYR A 75 -5.69 4.13 6.57
CA TYR A 75 -4.97 4.18 5.30
C TYR A 75 -5.82 4.83 4.20
N SER A 76 -7.07 4.38 4.07
CA SER A 76 -7.95 4.78 2.98
C SER A 76 -8.34 6.26 3.12
N VAL A 77 -8.70 6.70 4.33
CA VAL A 77 -9.02 8.10 4.62
C VAL A 77 -7.78 8.98 4.43
N GLY A 78 -6.62 8.57 4.95
CA GLY A 78 -5.37 9.31 4.78
C GLY A 78 -5.01 9.51 3.30
N SER A 79 -5.14 8.46 2.50
CA SER A 79 -4.86 8.50 1.05
C SER A 79 -5.83 9.40 0.29
N LEU A 80 -7.12 9.39 0.67
CA LEU A 80 -8.11 10.32 0.09
C LEU A 80 -7.85 11.77 0.50
N LEU A 81 -7.43 12.01 1.75
CA LEU A 81 -7.05 13.34 2.20
C LEU A 81 -5.86 13.87 1.41
N VAL A 82 -4.83 13.05 1.16
CA VAL A 82 -3.68 13.44 0.33
C VAL A 82 -4.10 13.77 -1.10
N ALA A 83 -5.05 13.03 -1.67
CA ALA A 83 -5.55 13.28 -3.02
C ALA A 83 -6.42 14.54 -3.13
N ALA A 84 -7.24 14.82 -2.11
CA ALA A 84 -8.20 15.92 -2.11
C ALA A 84 -7.59 17.24 -1.61
N VAL A 85 -6.64 17.16 -0.68
CA VAL A 85 -6.02 18.31 -0.03
C VAL A 85 -4.58 18.43 -0.54
N HIS A 86 -4.41 19.27 -1.55
CA HIS A 86 -3.09 19.60 -2.09
C HIS A 86 -2.25 20.32 -1.04
N THR A 87 -0.94 20.04 -1.02
CA THR A 87 -0.01 20.74 -0.13
C THR A 87 0.05 22.22 -0.51
N SER A 88 -0.58 23.07 0.28
CA SER A 88 -0.44 24.53 0.25
C SER A 88 -0.10 25.05 1.65
N ALA A 89 0.38 26.28 1.76
CA ALA A 89 0.73 26.87 3.07
C ALA A 89 -0.44 26.84 4.07
N GLU A 90 -1.68 26.96 3.57
CA GLU A 90 -2.91 26.97 4.38
C GLU A 90 -3.35 25.56 4.82
N ASN A 91 -3.04 24.53 4.01
CA ASN A 91 -3.53 23.16 4.23
C ASN A 91 -2.43 22.15 4.58
N ALA A 92 -1.20 22.62 4.80
CA ALA A 92 -0.03 21.77 5.07
C ALA A 92 -0.27 20.80 6.23
N GLY A 93 -0.90 21.25 7.31
CA GLY A 93 -1.20 20.40 8.47
C GLY A 93 -2.13 19.23 8.15
N VAL A 94 -3.19 19.48 7.38
CA VAL A 94 -4.16 18.44 6.98
C VAL A 94 -3.51 17.45 6.00
N HIS A 95 -2.73 17.96 5.04
CA HIS A 95 -2.00 17.12 4.10
C HIS A 95 -1.01 16.20 4.82
N VAL A 96 -0.20 16.75 5.72
CA VAL A 96 0.78 15.99 6.51
C VAL A 96 0.08 14.96 7.39
N ALA A 97 -1.02 15.31 8.04
CA ALA A 97 -1.81 14.36 8.82
C ALA A 97 -2.35 13.20 7.95
N GLY A 98 -2.85 13.51 6.75
CA GLY A 98 -3.27 12.51 5.77
C GLY A 98 -2.13 11.59 5.34
N ALA A 99 -0.96 12.15 5.04
CA ALA A 99 0.22 11.39 4.65
C ALA A 99 0.73 10.48 5.78
N ILE A 100 0.82 10.98 7.01
CA ILE A 100 1.20 10.18 8.19
C ILE A 100 0.20 9.04 8.42
N ALA A 101 -1.10 9.33 8.33
CA ALA A 101 -2.15 8.33 8.47
C ALA A 101 -2.03 7.24 7.39
N ALA A 102 -1.85 7.63 6.14
CA ALA A 102 -1.71 6.70 5.02
C ALA A 102 -0.44 5.84 5.14
N ILE A 103 0.73 6.46 5.28
CA ILE A 103 2.00 5.73 5.29
C ILE A 103 2.13 4.87 6.56
N GLY A 104 1.74 5.42 7.72
CA GLY A 104 1.80 4.70 9.00
C GLY A 104 0.85 3.50 9.03
N ALA A 105 -0.43 3.71 8.70
CA ALA A 105 -1.41 2.62 8.70
C ALA A 105 -1.13 1.60 7.58
N GLY A 106 -0.67 2.07 6.42
CA GLY A 106 -0.20 1.25 5.30
C GLY A 106 0.80 0.19 5.76
N ASN A 107 1.84 0.60 6.48
CA ASN A 107 2.88 -0.34 6.91
C ASN A 107 2.51 -1.20 8.12
N LEU A 108 1.48 -0.82 8.89
CA LEU A 108 0.91 -1.66 9.93
C LEU A 108 0.10 -2.83 9.37
N ILE A 109 -0.60 -2.64 8.25
CA ILE A 109 -1.44 -3.66 7.59
C ILE A 109 -0.66 -4.97 7.30
N PRO A 110 0.51 -4.96 6.62
CA PRO A 110 1.33 -6.14 6.40
C PRO A 110 1.72 -6.88 7.69
N ILE A 111 2.06 -6.13 8.75
CA ILE A 111 2.43 -6.70 10.05
C ILE A 111 1.23 -7.43 10.68
N LEU A 112 0.05 -6.81 10.65
CA LEU A 112 -1.18 -7.39 11.17
C LEU A 112 -1.58 -8.66 10.42
N VAL A 113 -1.41 -8.68 9.09
CA VAL A 113 -1.66 -9.86 8.26
C VAL A 113 -0.65 -10.96 8.58
N GLY A 114 0.66 -10.67 8.51
CA GLY A 114 1.71 -11.66 8.73
C GLY A 114 1.70 -12.26 10.13
N THR A 115 1.27 -11.51 11.14
CA THR A 115 1.16 -12.02 12.52
C THR A 115 -0.22 -12.55 12.90
N GLY A 116 -1.25 -12.31 12.07
CA GLY A 116 -2.66 -12.47 12.45
C GLY A 116 -3.45 -13.54 11.71
N VAL A 117 -2.94 -14.05 10.58
CA VAL A 117 -3.59 -15.10 9.78
C VAL A 117 -2.98 -16.47 10.13
N PRO A 118 -3.75 -17.41 10.74
CA PRO A 118 -3.22 -18.68 11.24
C PRO A 118 -2.64 -19.61 10.17
N ASP A 119 -3.36 -19.79 9.06
CA ASP A 119 -3.03 -20.76 8.00
C ASP A 119 -2.14 -20.15 6.90
N CYS A 120 -1.43 -19.09 7.26
CA CYS A 120 -0.64 -18.31 6.33
C CYS A 120 0.71 -18.98 6.04
N PRO A 121 1.12 -19.19 4.77
CA PRO A 121 2.42 -19.74 4.44
C PRO A 121 3.57 -18.97 5.09
N ARG A 122 4.55 -19.69 5.66
CA ARG A 122 5.67 -19.08 6.42
C ARG A 122 6.43 -18.01 5.65
N TRP A 123 6.65 -18.24 4.34
CA TRP A 123 7.36 -17.28 3.47
C TRP A 123 6.59 -15.96 3.35
N TYR A 124 5.26 -16.03 3.15
CA TYR A 124 4.43 -14.84 2.98
C TYR A 124 4.28 -14.10 4.30
N ARG A 125 4.15 -14.83 5.41
CA ARG A 125 4.18 -14.27 6.76
C ARG A 125 5.47 -13.50 7.02
N ALA A 126 6.62 -14.10 6.76
CA ALA A 126 7.93 -13.46 6.98
C ALA A 126 8.10 -12.22 6.09
N ALA A 127 7.75 -12.33 4.81
CA ALA A 127 7.82 -11.22 3.87
C ALA A 127 6.86 -10.07 4.25
N SER A 128 5.63 -10.38 4.68
CA SER A 128 4.67 -9.36 5.14
C SER A 128 5.17 -8.61 6.37
N ILE A 129 5.74 -9.32 7.35
CA ILE A 129 6.32 -8.70 8.55
C ILE A 129 7.54 -7.85 8.16
N GLY A 130 8.44 -8.40 7.34
CA GLY A 130 9.65 -7.70 6.90
C GLY A 130 9.34 -6.39 6.18
N LEU A 131 8.46 -6.44 5.16
CA LEU A 131 8.05 -5.25 4.41
C LEU A 131 7.36 -4.23 5.32
N GLY A 132 6.46 -4.67 6.20
CA GLY A 132 5.80 -3.76 7.14
C GLY A 132 6.78 -3.13 8.13
N VAL A 133 7.80 -3.84 8.61
CA VAL A 133 8.83 -3.29 9.51
C VAL A 133 9.71 -2.29 8.78
N VAL A 134 10.19 -2.62 7.58
CA VAL A 134 11.03 -1.69 6.78
C VAL A 134 10.25 -0.42 6.45
N GLY A 135 8.99 -0.55 6.02
CA GLY A 135 8.16 0.61 5.73
C GLY A 135 7.82 1.44 6.96
N SER A 136 7.58 0.79 8.10
CA SER A 136 7.39 1.47 9.38
C SER A 136 8.65 2.24 9.80
N ALA A 137 9.84 1.70 9.54
CA ALA A 137 11.09 2.44 9.74
C ALA A 137 11.17 3.68 8.83
N GLY A 138 10.77 3.55 7.56
CA GLY A 138 10.59 4.69 6.65
C GLY A 138 9.63 5.75 7.20
N SER A 139 8.46 5.34 7.71
CA SER A 139 7.50 6.23 8.37
C SER A 139 8.11 6.97 9.56
N VAL A 140 8.85 6.26 10.41
CA VAL A 140 9.51 6.86 11.58
C VAL A 140 10.57 7.87 11.16
N LEU A 141 11.40 7.55 10.17
CA LEU A 141 12.41 8.47 9.64
C LEU A 141 11.76 9.73 9.06
N LEU A 142 10.65 9.56 8.32
CA LEU A 142 9.89 10.66 7.74
C LEU A 142 9.33 11.59 8.83
N ILE A 143 8.67 11.03 9.85
CA ILE A 143 8.09 11.79 10.96
C ILE A 143 9.18 12.48 11.79
N ALA A 144 10.32 11.82 11.98
CA ALA A 144 11.45 12.36 12.71
C ALA A 144 12.26 13.40 11.92
N GLY A 145 11.98 13.58 10.62
CA GLY A 145 12.73 14.49 9.75
C GLY A 145 14.18 14.04 9.54
N VAL A 146 14.45 12.73 9.57
CA VAL A 146 15.81 12.17 9.46
C VAL A 146 16.08 11.71 8.03
N GLY A 147 17.12 12.31 7.42
CA GLY A 147 17.56 11.98 6.07
C GLY A 147 16.74 12.68 4.97
N PRO A 148 16.97 12.32 3.70
CA PRO A 148 16.23 12.90 2.57
C PRO A 148 14.74 12.55 2.66
N VAL A 149 13.88 13.57 2.69
CA VAL A 149 12.42 13.40 2.90
C VAL A 149 11.78 12.51 1.83
N GLY A 150 12.17 12.69 0.55
CA GLY A 150 11.67 11.90 -0.56
C GLY A 150 12.09 10.43 -0.48
N LEU A 151 13.26 10.14 0.07
CA LEU A 151 13.71 8.75 0.30
C LEU A 151 12.91 8.09 1.44
N ALA A 152 12.78 8.78 2.58
CA ALA A 152 12.06 8.24 3.73
C ALA A 152 10.58 7.94 3.41
N GLU A 153 9.94 8.85 2.67
CA GLU A 153 8.58 8.68 2.18
C GLU A 153 8.45 7.46 1.25
N ARG A 154 9.34 7.35 0.25
CA ARG A 154 9.35 6.22 -0.69
C ARG A 154 9.61 4.89 -0.01
N ILE A 155 10.51 4.82 0.97
CA ILE A 155 10.69 3.61 1.77
C ILE A 155 9.36 3.19 2.40
N GLY A 156 8.59 4.13 2.95
CA GLY A 156 7.28 3.84 3.51
C GLY A 156 6.23 3.42 2.48
N ILE A 157 6.24 4.03 1.29
CA ILE A 157 5.23 3.76 0.26
C ILE A 157 5.56 2.48 -0.53
N ASP A 158 6.79 2.36 -1.01
CA ASP A 158 7.24 1.27 -1.89
C ASP A 158 7.21 -0.08 -1.20
N THR A 159 7.47 -0.13 0.11
CA THR A 159 7.32 -1.38 0.88
C THR A 159 5.87 -1.83 0.97
N PHE A 160 4.94 -0.88 1.12
CA PHE A 160 3.52 -1.20 1.14
C PHE A 160 3.04 -1.64 -0.24
N VAL A 161 3.43 -0.91 -1.30
CA VAL A 161 3.10 -1.30 -2.69
C VAL A 161 3.72 -2.66 -3.05
N GLY A 162 4.95 -2.90 -2.62
CA GLY A 162 5.62 -4.21 -2.75
C GLY A 162 4.85 -5.31 -2.04
N TRP A 163 4.29 -5.02 -0.87
CA TRP A 163 3.43 -5.96 -0.14
C TRP A 163 2.08 -6.19 -0.84
N GLU A 164 1.46 -5.17 -1.43
CA GLU A 164 0.24 -5.33 -2.24
C GLU A 164 0.49 -6.28 -3.42
N ILE A 165 1.61 -6.10 -4.13
CA ILE A 165 2.02 -6.96 -5.26
C ILE A 165 2.26 -8.39 -4.77
N LEU A 166 3.00 -8.55 -3.66
CA LEU A 166 3.23 -9.84 -3.03
C LEU A 166 1.93 -10.56 -2.69
N THR A 167 0.97 -9.83 -2.11
CA THR A 167 -0.36 -10.32 -1.74
C THR A 167 -1.15 -10.77 -2.97
N ALA A 168 -1.17 -9.95 -4.02
CA ALA A 168 -1.81 -10.30 -5.28
C ALA A 168 -1.22 -11.59 -5.88
N VAL A 169 0.11 -11.70 -5.94
CA VAL A 169 0.80 -12.91 -6.43
C VAL A 169 0.46 -14.13 -5.57
N ALA A 170 0.46 -14.00 -4.25
CA ALA A 170 0.12 -15.10 -3.34
C ALA A 170 -1.32 -15.60 -3.54
N LEU A 171 -2.28 -14.68 -3.72
CA LEU A 171 -3.68 -15.01 -3.97
C LEU A 171 -3.88 -15.69 -5.32
N VAL A 172 -3.24 -15.19 -6.38
CA VAL A 172 -3.29 -15.81 -7.72
C VAL A 172 -2.72 -17.22 -7.69
N ARG A 173 -1.54 -17.42 -7.09
CA ARG A 173 -0.94 -18.75 -6.94
C ARG A 173 -1.86 -19.71 -6.18
N SER A 174 -2.48 -19.24 -5.10
CA SER A 174 -3.42 -20.04 -4.31
C SER A 174 -4.69 -20.42 -5.09
N ALA A 175 -5.22 -19.49 -5.91
CA ALA A 175 -6.39 -19.74 -6.74
C ALA A 175 -6.09 -20.76 -7.86
N VAL A 176 -4.92 -20.67 -8.50
CA VAL A 176 -4.47 -21.64 -9.51
C VAL A 176 -4.28 -23.02 -8.89
N SER A 177 -3.62 -23.12 -7.74
CA SER A 177 -3.44 -24.39 -7.04
C SER A 177 -4.76 -25.07 -6.68
N ARG A 178 -5.78 -24.33 -6.24
CA ARG A 178 -7.11 -24.89 -5.97
C ARG A 178 -7.77 -25.45 -7.23
N LYS A 179 -7.74 -24.72 -8.35
CA LYS A 179 -8.32 -25.19 -9.64
C LYS A 179 -7.68 -26.47 -10.17
N VAL A 180 -6.38 -26.65 -9.96
CA VAL A 180 -5.66 -27.87 -10.37
C VAL A 180 -6.09 -29.08 -9.54
N VAL A 181 -6.29 -28.89 -8.23
CA VAL A 181 -6.75 -29.96 -7.33
C VAL A 181 -8.20 -30.35 -7.63
N ASP A 182 -9.05 -29.39 -7.98
CA ASP A 182 -10.48 -29.61 -8.26
C ASP A 182 -10.77 -30.12 -9.69
N SER A 183 -9.76 -30.23 -10.57
CA SER A 183 -9.96 -30.80 -11.91
C SER A 183 -10.11 -32.33 -11.82
N PRO A 184 -11.22 -32.92 -12.28
CA PRO A 184 -11.40 -34.36 -12.24
C PRO A 184 -10.31 -35.01 -13.08
N ALA A 185 -9.51 -35.88 -12.45
CA ALA A 185 -8.54 -36.69 -13.16
C ALA A 185 -9.25 -37.45 -14.29
N ASP A 186 -8.75 -37.30 -15.52
CA ASP A 186 -9.14 -38.04 -16.73
C ASP A 186 -9.07 -39.55 -16.44
N THR A 187 -10.16 -40.10 -15.93
CA THR A 187 -10.34 -41.53 -15.71
C THR A 187 -10.79 -42.12 -17.04
N ARG A 188 -9.84 -42.30 -17.95
CA ARG A 188 -10.07 -43.16 -19.11
C ARG A 188 -10.27 -44.59 -18.60
N PRO A 189 -11.39 -45.25 -18.92
CA PRO A 189 -11.52 -46.67 -18.65
C PRO A 189 -10.56 -47.41 -19.61
N HIS A 190 -9.63 -48.18 -19.04
CA HIS A 190 -8.91 -49.21 -19.78
C HIS A 190 -9.91 -50.30 -20.18
N SER A 191 -10.11 -50.41 -21.50
CA SER A 191 -10.84 -51.47 -22.20
C SER A 191 -10.19 -52.83 -22.02
#